data_AF-A0A8J3L610-F1
#
_entry.id   AF-A0A8J3L610-F1
#
_cell.length_a   1.000
_cell.length_b   1.000
_cell.length_c   1.000
_cell.angle_alpha   90.00
_cell.angle_beta   90.00
_cell.angle_gamma   90.00
#
_symmetry.space_group_name_H-M   'P 1'
#
loop_
_entity.id
_entity.type
_entity.pdbx_description
1 polymer ?
#
loop_
_entity_poly.entity_id
_entity_poly.type
_entity_poly.pdbx_seq_one_letter_code
_entity_poly.pdbx_strand_id
1 'polypeptide(L)' 'MDTPRAQWFVADGSRVTIGDLVRIDLSPDLLATIVGCDSQFGLPLVSVPVEGGPAQVRLLYPGQILGKAQKRRRRVAER' A
#
# COMPACT_ATOMS: atom_id res chain seq x y z
N MET A 1 -17.64 -15.13 11.21
CA MET A 1 -17.41 -15.15 9.76
C MET A 1 -16.20 -14.26 9.50
N ASP A 2 -15.10 -14.83 9.00
CA ASP A 2 -13.97 -14.03 8.53
C ASP A 2 -14.42 -13.26 7.29
N THR A 3 -14.54 -11.94 7.39
CA THR A 3 -14.79 -11.09 6.23
C THR A 3 -13.61 -11.27 5.28
N PRO A 4 -13.82 -11.65 4.00
CA PRO A 4 -12.72 -11.80 3.07
C PRO A 4 -11.96 -10.47 2.98
N ARG A 5 -10.70 -10.46 3.42
CA ARG A 5 -9.84 -9.28 3.30
C ARG A 5 -9.66 -8.99 1.82
N ALA A 6 -10.00 -7.78 1.39
CA ALA A 6 -9.76 -7.33 0.01
C ALA A 6 -8.28 -7.55 -0.37
N GLN A 7 -8.06 -8.11 -1.56
CA GLN A 7 -6.75 -8.44 -2.09
C GLN A 7 -6.65 -7.91 -3.52
N TRP A 8 -5.46 -7.43 -3.88
CA TRP A 8 -5.18 -6.95 -5.22
C TRP A 8 -3.90 -7.58 -5.75
N PHE A 9 -3.88 -7.78 -7.07
CA PHE A 9 -2.71 -8.25 -7.79
C PHE A 9 -2.02 -7.04 -8.44
N VAL A 10 -0.73 -6.95 -8.19
CA VAL A 10 0.14 -5.94 -8.78
C VAL A 10 0.78 -6.54 -10.03
N ALA A 11 1.14 -5.68 -11.00
CA ALA A 11 1.70 -6.12 -12.29
C ALA A 11 3.03 -6.88 -12.15
N ASP A 12 3.77 -6.67 -11.05
CA ASP A 12 4.97 -7.43 -10.70
C ASP A 12 4.67 -8.87 -10.20
N GLY A 13 3.40 -9.27 -10.17
CA GLY A 13 2.92 -10.56 -9.65
C GLY A 13 2.69 -10.57 -8.14
N SER A 14 3.00 -9.49 -7.43
CA SER A 14 2.80 -9.39 -5.98
C SER A 14 1.31 -9.34 -5.64
N ARG A 15 0.93 -10.05 -4.57
CA ARG A 15 -0.39 -9.93 -3.95
C ARG A 15 -0.34 -8.99 -2.75
N VAL A 16 -1.15 -7.93 -2.77
CA VAL A 16 -1.23 -6.92 -1.70
C VAL A 16 -2.61 -6.92 -1.01
N THR A 17 -2.63 -6.56 0.26
CA THR A 17 -3.80 -6.52 1.14
C THR A 17 -3.74 -5.32 2.09
N ILE A 18 -4.84 -5.02 2.79
CA ILE A 18 -4.87 -3.98 3.83
C ILE A 18 -3.78 -4.25 4.88
N GLY A 19 -2.99 -3.22 5.18
CA GLY A 19 -1.84 -3.25 6.09
C GLY A 19 -0.50 -3.41 5.40
N ASP A 20 -0.48 -3.77 4.11
CA ASP A 20 0.76 -3.86 3.35
C ASP A 20 1.33 -2.46 3.06
N LEU A 21 2.65 -2.35 3.18
CA LEU A 21 3.41 -1.19 2.73
C LEU A 21 3.76 -1.40 1.25
N VAL A 22 3.44 -0.41 0.41
CA VAL A 22 3.59 -0.48 -1.03
C VAL A 22 4.28 0.76 -1.58
N ARG A 23 4.92 0.61 -2.73
CA ARG A 23 5.36 1.73 -3.56
C ARG A 23 4.24 2.14 -4.48
N ILE A 24 4.07 3.44 -4.69
CA ILE A 24 3.06 3.99 -5.60
C ILE A 24 3.72 4.76 -6.75
N ASP A 25 3.03 4.84 -7.88
CA ASP A 25 3.52 5.48 -9.10
C ASP A 25 3.58 7.02 -9.03
N LEU A 26 2.75 7.62 -8.18
CA LEU A 26 2.72 9.06 -7.89
C LEU A 26 4.08 9.59 -7.44
N SER A 27 4.85 8.79 -6.71
CA SER A 27 6.23 9.07 -6.34
C SER A 27 6.92 7.74 -6.01
N PRO A 28 7.86 7.26 -6.84
CA PRO A 28 8.43 5.92 -6.71
C PRO A 28 9.23 5.71 -5.41
N ASP A 29 9.69 6.79 -4.78
CA ASP A 29 10.39 6.77 -3.49
C ASP A 29 9.43 6.81 -2.29
N LEU A 30 8.14 7.08 -2.54
CA LEU A 30 7.13 7.21 -1.51
C LEU A 30 6.52 5.86 -1.17
N LEU A 31 6.51 5.56 0.12
CA LEU A 31 5.87 4.37 0.67
C LEU A 31 4.50 4.73 1.21
N ALA A 32 3.49 3.95 0.82
CA ALA A 32 2.12 4.10 1.25
C ALA A 32 1.62 2.81 1.90
N THR A 33 0.73 2.91 2.87
CA THR A 33 0.10 1.74 3.49
C THR A 33 -1.29 1.55 2.91
N ILE A 34 -1.63 0.34 2.47
CA ILE A 34 -3.02 0.04 2.07
C ILE A 34 -3.89 0.08 3.33
N VAL A 35 -4.84 1.00 3.39
CA VAL A 35 -5.72 1.20 4.55
C VAL A 35 -7.15 0.73 4.32
N GLY A 36 -7.52 0.49 3.07
CA GLY A 36 -8.88 0.07 2.76
C GLY A 36 -9.10 -0.24 1.29
N CYS A 37 -10.38 -0.36 0.97
CA CYS A 37 -10.90 -0.57 -0.36
C CYS A 37 -11.95 0.51 -0.61
N ASP A 38 -11.90 1.17 -1.76
CA ASP A 38 -12.97 2.03 -2.23
C ASP A 38 -14.21 1.17 -2.51
N SER A 39 -15.31 1.46 -1.83
CA SER A 39 -16.53 0.65 -1.89
C SER A 39 -17.27 0.72 -3.22
N GLN A 40 -16.96 1.72 -4.06
CA GLN A 40 -17.61 1.93 -5.35
C GLN A 40 -16.87 1.19 -6.47
N PHE A 41 -15.53 1.22 -6.46
CA PHE A 41 -14.71 0.69 -7.55
C PHE A 41 -13.92 -0.57 -7.18
N GLY A 42 -13.88 -0.94 -5.90
CA GLY A 42 -13.08 -2.07 -5.44
C GLY A 42 -11.57 -1.82 -5.48
N LEU A 43 -11.14 -0.55 -5.55
CA LEU A 43 -9.73 -0.16 -5.70
C LEU A 43 -9.06 0.06 -4.34
N PRO A 44 -7.73 -0.12 -4.23
CA PRO A 44 -7.02 0.12 -2.98
C PRO A 44 -7.07 1.60 -2.56
N LEU A 45 -7.37 1.84 -1.29
CA LEU A 45 -7.12 3.12 -0.62
C LEU A 45 -5.80 3.05 0.11
N VAL A 46 -4.93 4.05 -0.09
CA VAL A 46 -3.61 4.09 0.54
C VAL A 46 -3.45 5.31 1.42
N SER A 47 -2.72 5.16 2.53
CA SER A 47 -2.29 6.25 3.39
C SER A 47 -0.83 6.56 3.13
N VAL A 48 -0.56 7.81 2.78
CA VAL A 48 0.74 8.33 2.38
C VAL A 48 1.21 9.30 3.48
N PRO A 49 2.43 9.15 4.01
CA PRO A 49 2.99 10.13 4.93
C PRO A 49 3.31 11.42 4.17
N VAL A 50 2.72 12.54 4.58
CA VAL A 50 3.07 13.87 4.08
C VAL A 50 3.47 14.79 5.23
N GLU A 51 4.14 15.90 4.91
CA GLU A 51 4.45 16.93 5.89
C GLU A 51 3.14 17.50 6.45
N GLY A 52 2.88 17.27 7.73
CA GLY A 52 1.61 17.62 8.40
C GLY A 52 0.71 16.44 8.78
N GLY A 53 1.03 15.21 8.37
CA GLY A 53 0.30 14.00 8.78
C GLY A 53 0.04 13.01 7.64
N PRO A 54 -0.56 11.85 7.91
CA PRO A 54 -0.93 10.92 6.84
C PRO A 54 -2.09 11.45 6.00
N ALA A 55 -1.91 11.51 4.69
CA ALA A 55 -2.97 11.80 3.73
C ALA A 55 -3.49 10.50 3.11
N GLN A 56 -4.82 10.35 3.02
CA GLN A 56 -5.42 9.24 2.30
C GLN A 56 -5.52 9.59 0.82
N VAL A 57 -4.96 8.73 -0.02
CA VAL A 57 -4.98 8.85 -1.47
C VAL A 57 -5.72 7.65 -2.04
N ARG A 58 -6.66 7.94 -2.93
CA ARG A 58 -7.34 6.90 -3.72
C ARG A 58 -6.55 6.63 -4.99
N LEU A 59 -6.22 5.37 -5.21
CA LEU A 59 -5.65 4.93 -6.48
C LEU A 59 -6.81 4.70 -7.44
N LEU A 60 -6.89 5.54 -8.48
CA LEU A 60 -8.00 5.57 -9.44
C LEU A 60 -7.85 4.53 -10.55
N TYR A 61 -6.63 4.04 -10.78
CA TYR A 61 -6.30 3.18 -11.90
C TYR A 61 -5.53 1.92 -11.46
N PRO A 62 -5.73 0.78 -12.14
CA PRO A 62 -4.82 -0.36 -12.02
C PRO A 62 -3.39 0.02 -12.40
N GLY A 63 -2.40 -0.57 -11.74
CA GLY A 63 -0.96 -0.33 -12.01
C GLY A 63 -0.33 0.80 -11.21
N GLN A 64 -1.11 1.58 -10.46
CA GLN A 64 -0.57 2.65 -9.59
C GLN A 64 0.17 2.13 -8.36
N ILE A 65 -0.01 0.86 -8.01
CA ILE A 65 0.84 0.16 -7.04
C ILE A 65 1.97 -0.47 -7.83
N LEU A 66 3.21 -0.10 -7.52
CA LEU A 66 4.40 -0.61 -8.21
C LEU A 66 4.94 -1.91 -7.62
N GLY A 67 4.57 -2.22 -6.37
CA GLY A 67 4.99 -3.45 -5.70
C GLY A 67 4.99 -3.32 -4.18
N LYS A 68 5.23 -4.45 -3.50
CA LYS A 68 5.39 -4.48 -2.04
C LYS A 68 6.73 -3.89 -1.62
N ALA A 69 6.70 -2.99 -0.65
CA ALA A 69 7.89 -2.56 0.04
C ALA A 69 8.21 -3.55 1.16
N GLN A 70 9.35 -4.23 1.07
CA GLN A 70 9.86 -4.98 2.23
C GLN A 70 10.20 -3.99 3.33
N LYS A 71 9.58 -4.12 4.51
CA LYS A 71 10.12 -3.50 5.72
C LYS A 71 11.55 -4.05 5.87
N ARG A 72 12.57 -3.25 5.59
CA ARG A 72 13.93 -3.56 6.07
C ARG A 72 13.79 -3.64 7.59
N ARG A 73 13.74 -4.86 8.15
CA ARG A 73 14.02 -5.07 9.56
C ARG A 73 15.43 -4.54 9.76
N ARG A 74 15.58 -3.32 10.29
CA ARG A 74 16.82 -2.93 10.94
C ARG A 74 17.00 -3.97 12.04
N ARG A 75 17.89 -4.95 11.84
CA ARG A 75 18.48 -5.64 12.98
C ARG A 75 19.19 -4.54 13.74
N VAL A 76 18.59 -4.08 14.84
CA VAL A 76 19.34 -3.36 15.85
C VAL A 76 20.37 -4.38 16.31
N ALA A 77 21.60 -4.23 15.84
CA ALA A 77 22.73 -4.91 16.43
C ALA A 77 22.91 -4.23 17.79
N GLU A 78 22.35 -4.83 18.84
CA GLU A 78 22.77 -4.54 20.21
C GLU A 78 24.28 -4.80 20.28
N ARG A 79 25.03 -3.74 20.56
CA ARG A 79 26.43 -3.77 21.00
C ARG A 79 26.50 -3.05 22.33
#